data_AF-A0AA35WSF1-F1
#
_entry.id   AF-A0AA35WSF1-F1
#
_cell.length_a   1.000
_cell.length_b   1.000
_cell.length_c   1.000
_cell.angle_alpha   90.00
_cell.angle_beta   90.00
_cell.angle_gamma   90.00
#
_symmetry.space_group_name_H-M   'P 1'
#
loop_
_entity.id
_entity.type
_entity.pdbx_description
1 polymer ?
#
loop_
_entity_poly.entity_id
_entity_poly.type
_entity_poly.pdbx_seq_one_letter_code
_entity_poly.pdbx_strand_id
1 'polypeptide(L)'
;MSAYDALVFNTMRAGENAMTSEQQAGMTQFISGGKGFVCIHIAGCASEDWMEYYDITGGGWLLNDSYHPPYGQFEVNITDADSPGAAGISDFTTNDELYMGIEYRDGNDVFMTGDSEDGTWVWRGEETFMAGGTFPLGWTRAYGEGKVFTTLLGHNGLSFETPEFQRIVLNGIDWTTS
;
A
#
# COMPACT_ATOMS: atom_id res chain seq x y z
N MET A 1 19.32 6.13 12.20
CA MET A 1 18.77 6.38 10.85
C MET A 1 18.91 7.84 10.40
N SER A 2 19.68 8.69 11.09
CA SER A 2 19.77 10.14 10.80
C SER A 2 20.35 10.52 9.43
N ALA A 3 21.03 9.59 8.75
CA ALA A 3 21.61 9.81 7.42
C ALA A 3 20.62 9.58 6.27
N TYR A 4 19.38 9.17 6.55
CA TYR A 4 18.36 8.86 5.54
C TYR A 4 17.18 9.84 5.65
N ASP A 5 16.59 10.16 4.50
CA ASP A 5 15.41 11.04 4.41
C ASP A 5 14.11 10.26 4.36
N ALA A 6 14.14 9.02 3.85
CA ALA A 6 12.99 8.13 3.84
C ALA A 6 13.39 6.66 4.01
N LEU A 7 12.42 5.85 4.43
CA LEU A 7 12.46 4.38 4.35
C LEU A 7 11.55 3.93 3.21
N VAL A 8 11.99 2.94 2.43
CA VAL A 8 11.18 2.31 1.37
C VAL A 8 11.08 0.82 1.66
N PHE A 9 9.87 0.34 1.95
CA PHE A 9 9.61 -1.06 2.21
C PHE A 9 8.83 -1.69 1.05
N ASN A 10 9.34 -2.83 0.60
CA ASN A 10 8.71 -3.72 -0.37
C ASN A 10 8.83 -5.18 0.11
N THR A 11 8.57 -5.41 1.39
CA THR A 11 8.68 -6.73 2.03
C THR A 11 7.76 -6.77 3.23
N MET A 12 7.05 -7.89 3.38
CA MET A 12 6.17 -8.14 4.52
C MET A 12 6.92 -8.08 5.85
N ARG A 13 6.34 -7.45 6.88
CA ARG A 13 6.92 -7.31 8.23
C ARG A 13 6.23 -8.21 9.26
N ALA A 14 6.02 -9.47 8.87
CA ALA A 14 5.42 -10.52 9.70
C ALA A 14 6.23 -11.83 9.61
N GLY A 15 5.95 -12.78 10.51
CA GLY A 15 6.65 -14.06 10.57
C GLY A 15 8.16 -13.88 10.81
N GLU A 16 9.00 -14.53 9.99
CA GLU A 16 10.46 -14.42 10.10
C GLU A 16 11.00 -13.02 9.80
N ASN A 17 10.21 -12.18 9.10
CA ASN A 17 10.55 -10.79 8.78
C ASN A 17 9.94 -9.79 9.77
N ALA A 18 9.32 -10.25 10.85
CA ALA A 18 8.78 -9.39 11.90
C ALA A 18 9.90 -8.55 12.52
N MET A 19 9.64 -7.26 12.68
CA MET A 19 10.57 -6.36 13.35
C MET A 19 10.48 -6.52 14.86
N THR A 20 11.61 -6.45 15.56
CA THR A 20 11.65 -6.43 17.03
C THR A 20 10.98 -5.16 17.57
N SER A 21 10.58 -5.15 18.83
CA SER A 21 10.00 -3.96 19.45
C SER A 21 10.93 -2.74 19.38
N GLU A 22 12.27 -2.91 19.46
CA GLU A 22 13.19 -1.78 19.28
C GLU A 22 13.22 -1.28 17.83
N GLN A 23 13.14 -2.18 16.85
CA GLN A 23 13.10 -1.81 15.43
C GLN A 23 11.80 -1.09 15.08
N GLN A 24 10.67 -1.57 15.59
CA GLN A 24 9.35 -0.93 15.48
C GLN A 24 9.41 0.48 16.08
N ALA A 25 9.85 0.62 17.33
CA ALA A 25 9.97 1.93 17.99
C ALA A 25 10.90 2.89 17.25
N GLY A 26 12.03 2.39 16.73
CA GLY A 26 12.96 3.19 15.93
C GLY A 26 12.33 3.70 14.64
N MET A 27 11.55 2.86 13.95
CA MET A 27 10.83 3.24 12.73
C MET A 27 9.72 4.25 13.05
N THR A 28 8.90 4.00 14.08
CA THR A 28 7.85 4.91 14.53
C THR A 28 8.42 6.30 14.83
N GLN A 29 9.54 6.37 15.56
CA GLN A 29 10.21 7.64 15.88
C GLN A 29 10.83 8.33 14.65
N PHE A 30 11.40 7.56 13.72
CA PHE A 30 11.96 8.11 12.48
C PHE A 30 10.86 8.83 11.67
N ILE A 31 9.73 8.16 11.46
CA ILE A 31 8.61 8.69 10.68
C ILE A 31 7.94 9.84 11.43
N SER A 32 7.52 9.62 12.67
CA SER A 32 6.83 10.66 13.45
C SER A 32 7.66 11.93 13.67
N GLY A 33 8.99 11.81 13.63
CA GLY A 33 9.94 12.93 13.69
C GLY A 33 10.18 13.66 12.36
N GLY A 34 9.36 13.45 11.34
CA GLY A 34 9.37 14.24 10.10
C GLY A 34 10.01 13.58 8.88
N LYS A 35 10.41 12.30 8.97
CA LYS A 35 11.00 11.58 7.84
C LYS A 35 9.97 10.83 7.02
N GLY A 36 10.33 10.54 5.77
CA GLY A 36 9.47 9.90 4.80
C GLY A 36 9.33 8.39 4.99
N PHE A 37 8.18 7.84 4.60
CA PHE A 37 7.99 6.41 4.47
C PHE A 37 7.22 6.05 3.20
N VAL A 38 7.74 5.11 2.43
CA VAL A 38 7.12 4.55 1.22
C VAL A 38 6.83 3.07 1.46
N CYS A 39 5.55 2.72 1.47
CA CYS A 39 5.02 1.39 1.70
C CYS A 39 4.48 0.81 0.38
N ILE A 40 5.08 -0.29 -0.08
CA ILE A 40 4.74 -0.91 -1.38
C ILE A 40 4.17 -2.31 -1.17
N HIS A 41 2.98 -2.53 -1.73
CA HIS A 41 2.29 -3.82 -1.78
C HIS A 41 2.19 -4.48 -0.39
N ILE A 42 2.72 -5.69 -0.25
CA ILE A 42 2.68 -6.49 0.98
C ILE A 42 3.46 -5.87 2.13
N ALA A 43 4.26 -4.82 1.91
CA ALA A 43 4.89 -4.07 2.98
C ALA A 43 3.89 -3.46 3.96
N GLY A 44 2.62 -3.27 3.55
CA GLY A 44 1.54 -2.83 4.44
C GLY A 44 1.11 -3.88 5.47
N CYS A 45 1.56 -5.14 5.33
CA CYS A 45 1.29 -6.20 6.30
C CYS A 45 2.37 -6.26 7.39
N ALA A 46 1.92 -6.21 8.64
CA ALA A 46 2.76 -6.39 9.84
C ALA A 46 2.24 -7.54 10.72
N SER A 47 3.07 -7.94 11.69
CA SER A 47 2.66 -8.87 12.75
C SER A 47 1.44 -8.35 13.52
N GLU A 48 0.56 -9.26 13.95
CA GLU A 48 -0.65 -8.94 14.73
C GLU A 48 -0.34 -8.14 16.02
N ASP A 49 0.85 -8.32 16.60
CA ASP A 49 1.29 -7.60 17.80
C ASP A 49 1.67 -6.13 17.55
N TRP A 50 1.69 -5.66 16.29
CA TRP A 50 2.09 -4.29 15.93
C TRP A 50 1.01 -3.54 15.15
N MET A 51 -0.19 -3.45 15.73
CA MET A 51 -1.34 -2.76 15.13
C MET A 51 -1.10 -1.27 14.85
N GLU A 52 -0.18 -0.61 15.59
CA GLU A 52 0.24 0.78 15.33
C GLU A 52 0.77 0.94 13.89
N TYR A 53 1.31 -0.13 13.28
CA TYR A 53 1.78 -0.08 11.90
C TYR A 53 0.70 0.37 10.92
N TYR A 54 -0.55 -0.04 11.13
CA TYR A 54 -1.67 0.39 10.28
C TYR A 54 -2.08 1.85 10.52
N ASP A 55 -1.76 2.41 11.70
CA ASP A 55 -1.93 3.84 11.95
C ASP A 55 -0.86 4.67 11.22
N ILE A 56 0.34 4.10 11.03
CA ILE A 56 1.43 4.66 10.24
C ILE A 56 1.10 4.59 8.75
N THR A 57 0.85 3.39 8.21
CA THR A 57 0.62 3.15 6.78
C THR A 57 -0.74 3.63 6.31
N GLY A 58 -1.71 3.77 7.22
CA GLY A 58 -3.10 4.08 6.92
C GLY A 58 -3.95 2.87 6.53
N GLY A 59 -3.39 1.67 6.67
CA GLY A 59 -4.03 0.43 6.26
C GLY A 59 -3.04 -0.54 5.62
N GLY A 60 -3.54 -1.71 5.24
CA GLY A 60 -2.72 -2.74 4.63
C GLY A 60 -3.36 -4.13 4.70
N TRP A 61 -2.64 -5.10 4.16
CA TRP A 61 -3.09 -6.48 4.09
C TRP A 61 -3.13 -7.15 5.47
N LEU A 62 -4.27 -7.74 5.82
CA LEU A 62 -4.46 -8.60 6.97
C LEU A 62 -4.28 -10.06 6.57
N LEU A 63 -3.36 -10.78 7.23
CA LEU A 63 -2.99 -12.15 6.87
C LEU A 63 -4.14 -13.15 6.88
N ASN A 64 -5.21 -12.89 7.64
CA ASN A 64 -6.31 -13.84 7.78
C ASN A 64 -7.61 -13.35 7.14
N ASP A 65 -7.75 -12.03 6.94
CA ASP A 65 -9.02 -11.41 6.57
C ASP A 65 -9.02 -10.83 5.15
N SER A 66 -7.87 -10.38 4.65
CA SER A 66 -7.78 -9.82 3.31
C SER A 66 -7.77 -10.89 2.23
N TYR A 67 -8.25 -10.51 1.06
CA TYR A 67 -8.40 -11.38 -0.11
C TYR A 67 -8.28 -10.56 -1.40
N HIS A 68 -8.18 -11.24 -2.53
CA HIS A 68 -8.27 -10.63 -3.86
C HIS A 68 -8.79 -11.68 -4.85
N PRO A 69 -9.43 -11.27 -5.96
CA PRO A 69 -9.66 -12.16 -7.09
C PRO A 69 -8.32 -12.68 -7.64
N PRO A 70 -8.30 -13.73 -8.49
CA PRO A 70 -7.06 -14.22 -9.07
C PRO A 70 -6.22 -13.10 -9.68
N TYR A 71 -4.89 -13.17 -9.51
CA TYR A 71 -3.95 -12.25 -10.14
C TYR A 71 -4.30 -12.06 -11.62
N GLY A 72 -4.40 -10.81 -12.07
CA GLY A 72 -4.86 -10.54 -13.41
C GLY A 72 -4.87 -9.06 -13.75
N GLN A 73 -5.40 -8.80 -14.95
CA GLN A 73 -5.47 -7.46 -15.49
C GLN A 73 -6.68 -6.72 -14.92
N PHE A 74 -6.49 -5.48 -14.47
CA PHE A 74 -7.57 -4.56 -14.10
C PHE A 74 -7.18 -3.10 -14.36
N GLU A 75 -8.19 -2.24 -14.38
CA GLU A 75 -8.05 -0.80 -14.55
C GLU A 75 -7.84 -0.10 -13.20
N VAL A 76 -6.85 0.78 -13.15
CA VAL A 76 -6.58 1.69 -12.04
C VAL A 76 -7.13 3.05 -12.43
N ASN A 77 -8.08 3.54 -11.64
CA ASN A 77 -8.72 4.84 -11.79
C ASN A 77 -7.97 5.87 -10.93
N ILE A 78 -7.47 6.94 -11.54
CA ILE A 78 -6.85 8.07 -10.84
C ILE A 78 -7.97 9.01 -10.35
N THR A 79 -8.25 8.96 -9.05
CA THR A 79 -9.35 9.71 -8.43
C THR A 79 -8.97 11.13 -8.02
N ASP A 80 -7.67 11.40 -7.86
CA ASP A 80 -7.12 12.73 -7.59
C ASP A 80 -5.81 12.93 -8.35
N ALA A 81 -5.89 13.55 -9.52
CA ALA A 81 -4.74 13.82 -10.39
C ALA A 81 -3.83 14.95 -9.88
N ASP A 82 -4.31 15.77 -8.93
CA ASP A 82 -3.51 16.82 -8.29
C ASP A 82 -2.69 16.27 -7.11
N SER A 83 -3.01 15.05 -6.65
CA SER A 83 -2.24 14.35 -5.62
C SER A 83 -0.78 14.18 -6.06
N PRO A 84 0.19 14.42 -5.15
CA PRO A 84 1.60 14.19 -5.44
C PRO A 84 1.89 12.76 -5.88
N GLY A 85 1.11 11.77 -5.41
CA GLY A 85 1.27 10.36 -5.81
C GLY A 85 0.90 10.09 -7.27
N ALA A 86 -0.05 10.85 -7.82
CA ALA A 86 -0.60 10.66 -9.17
C ALA A 86 -0.09 11.67 -10.20
N ALA A 87 0.86 12.53 -9.83
CA ALA A 87 1.34 13.60 -10.71
C ALA A 87 1.82 13.09 -12.08
N GLY A 88 1.12 13.51 -13.14
CA GLY A 88 1.42 13.15 -14.52
C GLY A 88 0.97 11.74 -14.92
N ILE A 89 0.02 11.16 -14.20
CA ILE A 89 -0.53 9.82 -14.42
C ILE A 89 -2.02 9.96 -14.74
N SER A 90 -2.49 9.19 -15.71
CA SER A 90 -3.91 9.03 -16.03
C SER A 90 -4.31 7.59 -15.75
N ASP A 91 -5.61 7.29 -15.86
CA ASP A 91 -6.12 5.93 -15.72
C ASP A 91 -5.31 4.96 -16.58
N PHE A 92 -4.99 3.80 -16.01
CA PHE A 92 -4.10 2.84 -16.64
C PHE A 92 -4.48 1.41 -16.30
N THR A 93 -4.04 0.50 -17.16
CA THR A 93 -4.25 -0.93 -16.97
C THR A 93 -2.97 -1.56 -16.41
N THR A 94 -3.11 -2.39 -15.38
CA THR A 94 -1.99 -3.13 -14.77
C THR A 94 -2.32 -4.62 -14.66
N ASN A 95 -1.29 -5.46 -14.48
CA ASN A 95 -1.44 -6.86 -14.07
C ASN A 95 -0.99 -7.00 -12.61
N ASP A 96 -1.94 -7.18 -11.69
CA ASP A 96 -1.66 -7.21 -10.25
C ASP A 96 -2.72 -8.00 -9.45
N GLU A 97 -2.62 -7.94 -8.12
CA GLU A 97 -3.65 -8.37 -7.19
C GLU A 97 -4.48 -7.16 -6.73
N LEU A 98 -5.78 -7.13 -7.04
CA LEU A 98 -6.69 -6.10 -6.51
C LEU A 98 -7.05 -6.46 -5.08
N TYR A 99 -6.33 -5.88 -4.11
CA TYR A 99 -6.55 -6.15 -2.68
C TYR A 99 -7.93 -5.68 -2.21
N MET A 100 -8.62 -6.57 -1.50
CA MET A 100 -9.94 -6.39 -0.90
C MET A 100 -9.90 -6.81 0.58
N GLY A 101 -10.83 -6.28 1.39
CA GLY A 101 -10.90 -6.62 2.81
C GLY A 101 -9.63 -6.25 3.58
N ILE A 102 -8.97 -5.16 3.20
CA ILE A 102 -7.78 -4.65 3.89
C ILE A 102 -8.15 -4.00 5.24
N GLU A 103 -7.19 -3.92 6.14
CA GLU A 103 -7.25 -2.93 7.22
C GLU A 103 -7.21 -1.54 6.57
N TYR A 104 -8.06 -0.62 7.02
CA TYR A 104 -8.14 0.73 6.47
C TYR A 104 -8.42 1.73 7.60
N ARG A 105 -7.57 2.75 7.68
CA ARG A 105 -7.75 3.85 8.63
C ARG A 105 -8.36 5.06 7.94
N ASP A 106 -9.27 5.73 8.64
CA ASP A 106 -9.77 7.02 8.20
C ASP A 106 -8.64 8.07 8.09
N GLY A 107 -8.87 9.09 7.25
CA GLY A 107 -7.93 10.20 7.06
C GLY A 107 -6.83 9.97 6.03
N ASN A 108 -6.96 8.95 5.17
CA ASN A 108 -6.11 8.78 4.00
C ASN A 108 -6.54 9.71 2.87
N ASP A 109 -5.57 10.36 2.22
CA ASP A 109 -5.76 11.09 0.96
C ASP A 109 -5.61 10.10 -0.20
N VAL A 110 -6.71 9.42 -0.54
CA VAL A 110 -6.75 8.41 -1.62
C VAL A 110 -6.66 9.07 -2.99
N PHE A 111 -5.71 8.65 -3.80
CA PHE A 111 -5.49 9.21 -5.14
C PHE A 111 -5.72 8.23 -6.29
N MET A 112 -5.87 6.93 -5.98
CA MET A 112 -6.22 5.93 -6.97
C MET A 112 -7.03 4.77 -6.38
N THR A 113 -7.94 4.23 -7.20
CA THR A 113 -8.83 3.12 -6.87
C THR A 113 -8.86 2.07 -7.98
N GLY A 114 -9.40 0.89 -7.69
CA GLY A 114 -9.73 -0.12 -8.68
C GLY A 114 -11.12 -0.68 -8.43
N ASP A 115 -11.81 -1.08 -9.48
CA ASP A 115 -13.15 -1.65 -9.40
C ASP A 115 -13.10 -3.17 -9.57
N SER A 116 -13.87 -3.88 -8.74
CA SER A 116 -14.13 -5.31 -8.91
C SER A 116 -15.63 -5.54 -9.01
N GLU A 117 -16.04 -6.50 -9.83
CA GLU A 117 -17.41 -7.00 -9.85
C GLU A 117 -17.61 -8.06 -8.76
N ASP A 118 -18.88 -8.34 -8.44
CA ASP A 118 -19.26 -9.50 -7.62
C ASP A 118 -18.79 -10.79 -8.29
N GLY A 119 -18.14 -11.68 -7.53
CA GLY A 119 -17.67 -12.95 -8.08
C GLY A 119 -17.36 -13.99 -7.02
N THR A 120 -17.38 -15.26 -7.41
CA THR A 120 -16.91 -16.38 -6.58
C THR A 120 -15.63 -16.93 -7.17
N TRP A 121 -14.57 -16.95 -6.35
CA TRP A 121 -13.25 -17.40 -6.76
C TRP A 121 -12.70 -18.42 -5.78
N VAL A 122 -11.75 -19.25 -6.22
CA VAL A 122 -11.02 -20.13 -5.30
C VAL A 122 -10.02 -19.30 -4.53
N TRP A 123 -10.24 -19.14 -3.23
CA TRP A 123 -9.34 -18.45 -2.30
C TRP A 123 -8.96 -19.41 -1.18
N ARG A 124 -7.65 -19.59 -0.95
CA ARG A 124 -7.11 -20.52 0.07
C ARG A 124 -7.67 -21.95 -0.01
N GLY A 125 -8.03 -22.40 -1.21
CA GLY A 125 -8.56 -23.73 -1.47
C GLY A 125 -10.07 -23.89 -1.36
N GLU A 126 -10.80 -22.81 -1.09
CA GLU A 126 -12.27 -22.82 -0.94
C GLU A 126 -12.93 -21.82 -1.90
N GLU A 127 -14.14 -22.12 -2.38
CA GLU A 127 -14.94 -21.15 -3.14
C GLU A 127 -15.40 -20.02 -2.21
N THR A 128 -14.94 -18.81 -2.48
CA THR A 128 -15.20 -17.62 -1.68
C THR A 128 -15.91 -16.58 -2.54
N PHE A 129 -17.08 -16.15 -2.09
CA PHE A 129 -17.76 -14.99 -2.68
C PHE A 129 -17.05 -13.71 -2.26
N MET A 130 -16.68 -12.89 -3.23
CA MET A 130 -16.06 -11.58 -3.08
C MET A 130 -17.04 -10.55 -3.62
N ALA A 131 -17.54 -9.68 -2.74
CA ALA A 131 -18.43 -8.60 -3.12
C ALA A 131 -17.66 -7.54 -3.91
N GLY A 132 -18.21 -7.13 -5.04
CA GLY A 132 -17.69 -6.06 -5.86
C GLY A 132 -17.80 -4.70 -5.20
N GLY A 133 -17.12 -3.73 -5.81
CA GLY A 133 -17.03 -2.36 -5.30
C GLY A 133 -15.82 -1.64 -5.86
N THR A 134 -15.61 -0.45 -5.32
CA THR A 134 -14.43 0.39 -5.60
C THR A 134 -13.50 0.33 -4.40
N PHE A 135 -12.25 -0.05 -4.63
CA PHE A 135 -11.27 -0.30 -3.58
C PHE A 135 -10.10 0.69 -3.70
N PRO A 136 -9.62 1.29 -2.59
CA PRO A 136 -8.46 2.16 -2.62
C PRO A 136 -7.20 1.36 -2.94
N LEU A 137 -6.39 1.87 -3.86
CA LEU A 137 -5.12 1.23 -4.27
C LEU A 137 -3.90 2.04 -3.88
N GLY A 138 -4.05 3.32 -3.56
CA GLY A 138 -2.95 4.16 -3.11
C GLY A 138 -3.41 5.44 -2.45
N TRP A 139 -2.65 5.85 -1.45
CA TRP A 139 -2.94 7.05 -0.65
C TRP A 139 -1.68 7.67 -0.07
N THR A 140 -1.81 8.94 0.31
CA THR A 140 -0.87 9.63 1.18
C THR A 140 -1.50 9.91 2.54
N ARG A 141 -0.68 10.02 3.58
CA ARG A 141 -1.11 10.50 4.90
C ARG A 141 0.05 11.08 5.69
N ALA A 142 -0.27 11.75 6.79
CA ALA A 142 0.70 12.10 7.81
C ALA A 142 0.70 11.07 8.95
N TYR A 143 1.87 10.86 9.55
CA TYR A 143 2.01 10.21 10.85
C TYR A 143 3.00 11.00 11.69
N GLY A 144 2.52 11.67 12.74
CA GLY A 144 3.28 12.73 13.39
C GLY A 144 3.61 13.84 12.40
N GLU A 145 4.90 14.21 12.30
CA GLU A 145 5.39 15.18 11.31
C GLU A 145 5.80 14.51 9.98
N GLY A 146 5.78 13.17 9.92
CA GLY A 146 6.24 12.40 8.76
C GLY A 146 5.23 12.30 7.63
N LYS A 147 5.76 12.22 6.40
CA LYS A 147 5.00 11.95 5.17
C LYS A 147 5.01 10.45 4.88
N VAL A 148 3.84 9.85 4.79
CA VAL A 148 3.69 8.42 4.47
C VAL A 148 2.95 8.25 3.15
N PHE A 149 3.56 7.50 2.24
CA PHE A 149 3.01 7.10 0.96
C PHE A 149 2.78 5.59 0.97
N THR A 150 1.59 5.16 0.56
CA THR A 150 1.25 3.73 0.45
C THR A 150 0.66 3.43 -0.92
N THR A 151 1.14 2.35 -1.54
CA THR A 151 0.49 1.74 -2.71
C THR A 151 0.30 0.25 -2.47
N LEU A 152 -0.86 -0.28 -2.84
CA LEU A 152 -1.18 -1.70 -2.77
C LEU A 152 -0.79 -2.45 -4.05
N LEU A 153 -0.38 -1.74 -5.10
CA LEU A 153 0.17 -2.35 -6.31
C LEU A 153 1.62 -2.80 -6.06
N GLY A 154 2.09 -3.77 -6.84
CA GLY A 154 3.48 -4.23 -6.83
C GLY A 154 3.67 -5.69 -6.44
N HIS A 155 2.75 -6.59 -6.82
CA HIS A 155 2.87 -8.02 -6.49
C HIS A 155 4.16 -8.67 -7.00
N ASN A 156 4.52 -8.44 -8.27
CA ASN A 156 5.66 -9.13 -8.89
C ASN A 156 6.39 -8.28 -9.93
N GLY A 157 7.38 -8.88 -10.59
CA GLY A 157 8.16 -8.20 -11.64
C GLY A 157 7.30 -7.65 -12.80
N LEU A 158 6.18 -8.29 -13.13
CA LEU A 158 5.27 -7.80 -14.17
C LEU A 158 4.53 -6.54 -13.71
N SER A 159 4.11 -6.45 -12.45
CA SER A 159 3.58 -5.20 -11.87
C SER A 159 4.59 -4.06 -12.02
N PHE A 160 5.88 -4.37 -11.85
CA PHE A 160 6.97 -3.40 -11.92
C PHE A 160 7.32 -2.96 -13.35
N GLU A 161 6.83 -3.65 -14.38
CA GLU A 161 7.02 -3.28 -15.78
C GLU A 161 6.03 -2.20 -16.25
N THR A 162 4.91 -2.01 -15.54
CA THR A 162 3.93 -0.95 -15.84
C THR A 162 4.57 0.44 -15.64
N PRO A 163 4.67 1.29 -16.69
CA PRO A 163 5.30 2.60 -16.58
C PRO A 163 4.66 3.51 -15.53
N GLU A 164 3.34 3.44 -15.41
CA GLU A 164 2.56 4.21 -14.44
C GLU A 164 2.88 3.75 -13.01
N PHE A 165 3.04 2.45 -12.76
CA PHE A 165 3.49 1.96 -11.46
C PHE A 165 4.89 2.49 -11.10
N GLN A 166 5.84 2.46 -12.03
CA GLN A 166 7.17 3.03 -11.80
C GLN A 166 7.09 4.52 -11.46
N ARG A 167 6.24 5.27 -12.18
CA ARG A 167 6.00 6.69 -11.93
C ARG A 167 5.35 6.94 -10.57
N ILE A 168 4.36 6.16 -10.16
CA ILE A 168 3.71 6.20 -8.84
C ILE A 168 4.75 6.05 -7.73
N VAL A 169 5.64 5.06 -7.83
CA VAL A 169 6.68 4.82 -6.81
C VAL A 169 7.67 5.98 -6.75
N LEU A 170 8.13 6.49 -7.91
CA LEU A 170 9.04 7.64 -7.96
C LEU A 170 8.38 8.91 -7.38
N ASN A 171 7.12 9.16 -7.71
CA ASN A 171 6.33 10.26 -7.17
C ASN A 171 6.23 10.17 -5.64
N GLY A 172 5.96 8.98 -5.10
CA GLY A 172 5.92 8.74 -3.65
C GLY A 172 7.27 9.02 -2.97
N ILE A 173 8.39 8.60 -3.58
CA ILE A 173 9.74 8.87 -3.06
C ILE A 173 10.03 10.38 -3.09
N ASP A 174 9.80 11.04 -4.22
CA ASP A 174 10.05 12.47 -4.38
C ASP A 174 9.21 13.30 -3.38
N TRP A 175 7.93 12.95 -3.21
CA TRP A 175 7.05 13.65 -2.28
C TRP A 175 7.46 13.45 -0.82
N THR A 176 7.73 12.21 -0.40
CA THR A 176 8.10 11.91 0.99
C THR A 176 9.44 12.50 1.41
N THR A 177 10.31 12.85 0.44
CA THR A 177 11.63 13.44 0.69
C THR A 177 11.72 14.95 0.41
N SER A 178 10.61 15.57 0.00
CA SER A 178 10.50 17.01 -0.27
C SER A 178 10.37 17.89 0.97
#